data_AF-A0A0N9I6C0-F1
#
_entry.id   AF-A0A0N9I6C0-F1
#
_cell.length_a   1.000
_cell.length_b   1.000
_cell.length_c   1.000
_cell.angle_alpha   90.00
_cell.angle_beta   90.00
_cell.angle_gamma   90.00
#
_symmetry.space_group_name_H-M   'P 1'
#
loop_
_entity.id
_entity.type
_entity.pdbx_description
1 polymer ?
#
loop_
_entity_poly.entity_id
_entity_poly.type
_entity_poly.pdbx_seq_one_letter_code
_entity_poly.pdbx_strand_id
1 'polypeptide(L)'
;MTLTRIELHQLSGLRPVDYAVLARLAGAPWLWLPKTELIRGIYVTWSHLGKTLVGLERRGYVERVQAVTSGEVRVKLTDPGWEIWRTLRDLDRA
;
A
#
# COMPACT_ATOMS: atom_id res chain seq x y z
N MET A 1 -4.73 6.15 25.73
CA MET A 1 -3.67 6.91 25.04
C MET A 1 -4.04 6.97 23.57
N THR A 2 -4.37 8.15 23.05
CA THR A 2 -4.67 8.34 21.62
C THR A 2 -3.36 8.72 20.93
N LEU A 3 -2.87 7.88 20.02
CA LEU A 3 -1.69 8.18 19.22
C LEU A 3 -2.10 9.13 18.09
N THR A 4 -1.35 10.22 17.90
CA THR A 4 -1.57 11.16 16.81
C THR A 4 -1.11 10.57 15.47
N ARG A 5 -1.59 11.13 14.35
CA ARG A 5 -1.18 10.74 12.98
C ARG A 5 0.35 10.68 12.81
N ILE A 6 1.07 11.66 13.35
CA ILE A 6 2.53 11.75 13.24
C ILE A 6 3.18 10.59 14.01
N GLU A 7 2.69 10.30 15.22
CA GLU A 7 3.20 9.21 16.05
C GLU A 7 2.97 7.86 15.39
N LEU A 8 1.82 7.59 14.78
CA LEU A 8 1.63 6.30 14.10
C LEU A 8 2.47 6.18 12.83
N HIS A 9 2.68 7.25 12.06
CA HIS A 9 3.61 7.22 10.93
C HIS A 9 5.05 6.94 11.38
N GLN A 10 5.46 7.51 12.52
CA GLN A 10 6.77 7.27 13.13
C GLN A 10 6.90 5.85 13.69
N LEU A 11 5.86 5.34 14.38
CA LEU A 11 5.84 4.02 15.01
C LEU A 11 5.68 2.88 14.00
N SER A 12 4.80 3.06 12.99
CA SER A 12 4.64 2.10 11.88
C SER A 12 5.83 2.13 10.92
N GLY A 13 6.63 3.20 10.95
CA GLY A 13 7.69 3.46 9.98
C GLY A 13 7.19 3.49 8.54
N LEU A 14 5.90 3.79 8.31
CA LEU A 14 5.29 3.92 6.99
C LEU A 14 5.35 5.38 6.54
N ARG A 15 5.84 5.59 5.32
CA ARG A 15 5.91 6.90 4.68
C ARG A 15 4.56 7.25 4.04
N PRO A 16 4.31 8.53 3.71
CA PRO A 16 3.08 8.94 3.02
C PRO A 16 2.81 8.16 1.72
N VAL A 17 3.87 7.84 0.96
CA VAL A 17 3.75 7.02 -0.26
C VAL A 17 3.31 5.59 0.04
N ASP A 18 3.75 5.02 1.16
CA ASP A 18 3.38 3.67 1.56
C ASP A 18 1.88 3.63 1.92
N TYR A 19 1.40 4.63 2.66
CA TYR A 19 -0.03 4.80 2.95
C TYR A 19 -0.86 5.01 1.67
N ALA A 20 -0.40 5.82 0.73
CA ALA A 20 -1.09 6.04 -0.55
C ALA A 20 -1.25 4.75 -1.37
N VAL A 21 -0.23 3.89 -1.38
CA VAL A 21 -0.31 2.55 -2.01
C VAL A 21 -1.39 1.71 -1.34
N LEU A 22 -1.36 1.60 -0.01
CA LEU A 22 -2.31 0.78 0.74
C LEU A 22 -3.75 1.29 0.55
N ALA A 23 -3.96 2.61 0.62
CA ALA A 23 -5.27 3.23 0.42
C ALA A 23 -5.83 2.98 -0.99
N ARG A 24 -4.97 3.04 -2.01
CA ARG A 24 -5.40 2.78 -3.39
C ARG A 24 -5.76 1.32 -3.63
N LEU A 25 -5.04 0.38 -3.01
CA LEU A 25 -5.39 -1.05 -3.07
C LEU A 25 -6.65 -1.36 -2.25
N ALA A 26 -6.83 -0.74 -1.09
CA ALA A 26 -8.00 -0.93 -0.25
C ALA A 26 -9.30 -0.44 -0.93
N GLY A 27 -9.20 0.58 -1.80
CA GLY A 27 -10.30 1.04 -2.63
C GLY A 27 -10.50 0.25 -3.93
N ALA A 28 -9.64 -0.72 -4.24
CA ALA A 28 -9.71 -1.49 -5.48
C ALA A 28 -10.69 -2.67 -5.37
N PRO A 29 -11.36 -3.06 -6.47
CA PRO A 29 -12.10 -4.31 -6.52
C PRO A 29 -11.20 -5.47 -6.15
N TRP A 30 -11.64 -6.33 -5.22
CA TRP A 30 -10.88 -7.52 -4.77
C TRP A 30 -9.50 -7.23 -4.16
N LEU A 31 -9.24 -5.99 -3.73
CA LEU A 31 -8.00 -5.59 -3.04
C LEU A 31 -6.72 -5.78 -3.87
N TRP A 32 -6.81 -5.76 -5.20
CA TRP A 32 -5.66 -5.87 -6.09
C TRP A 32 -5.77 -4.93 -7.28
N LEU A 33 -4.62 -4.47 -7.77
CA LEU A 33 -4.51 -3.64 -8.97
C LEU A 33 -3.32 -4.06 -9.82
N PRO A 34 -3.40 -3.94 -11.16
CA PRO A 34 -2.23 -3.86 -12.01
C PRO A 34 -1.27 -2.77 -11.51
N LYS A 35 0.03 -3.01 -11.54
CA LYS A 35 1.04 -2.02 -11.14
C LYS A 35 0.93 -0.72 -11.95
N THR A 36 0.53 -0.83 -13.21
CA THR A 36 0.19 0.27 -14.13
C THR A 36 -1.00 1.11 -13.67
N GLU A 37 -2.03 0.50 -13.10
CA GLU A 37 -3.17 1.23 -12.54
C GLU A 37 -2.87 1.77 -11.15
N LEU A 38 -2.04 1.05 -10.38
CA LEU A 38 -1.59 1.48 -9.08
C LEU A 38 -0.83 2.81 -9.16
N ILE A 39 0.11 2.94 -10.11
CA ILE A 39 0.90 4.19 -10.26
C ILE A 39 0.05 5.38 -10.70
N ARG A 40 -1.02 5.18 -11.48
CA ARG A 40 -1.84 6.28 -12.02
C ARG A 40 -2.51 7.15 -10.94
N GLY A 41 -2.66 6.65 -9.72
CA GLY A 41 -3.20 7.43 -8.60
C GLY A 41 -2.18 7.75 -7.52
N ILE A 42 -0.89 7.57 -7.80
CA ILE A 42 0.19 7.83 -6.85
C ILE A 42 1.23 8.67 -7.57
N TYR A 43 1.38 9.93 -7.17
CA TYR A 43 2.27 10.92 -7.79
C TYR A 43 3.75 10.61 -7.54
N VAL A 44 4.23 9.45 -8.02
CA VAL A 44 5.61 8.98 -7.88
C VAL A 44 6.09 8.33 -9.18
N THR A 45 7.41 8.22 -9.33
CA THR A 45 8.02 7.52 -10.47
C THR A 45 7.87 6.00 -10.34
N TRP A 46 7.98 5.30 -11.46
CA TRP A 46 7.97 3.83 -11.52
C TRP A 46 9.01 3.18 -10.63
N SER A 47 10.22 3.76 -10.58
CA SER A 47 11.31 3.28 -9.74
C SER A 47 11.02 3.47 -8.26
N HIS A 48 10.41 4.61 -7.89
CA HIS A 48 10.01 4.85 -6.51
C HIS A 48 8.89 3.91 -6.09
N LEU A 49 7.86 3.73 -6.92
CA LEU A 49 6.81 2.75 -6.66
C LEU A 49 7.39 1.33 -6.49
N GLY A 50 8.34 0.93 -7.35
CA GLY A 50 9.02 -0.35 -7.23
C GLY A 50 9.71 -0.54 -5.87
N LYS A 51 10.48 0.46 -5.41
CA LYS A 51 11.13 0.43 -4.09
C LYS A 51 10.12 0.40 -2.94
N THR A 52 9.05 1.18 -3.04
CA THR A 52 7.95 1.17 -2.07
C THR A 52 7.29 -0.20 -1.97
N LEU A 53 6.97 -0.82 -3.10
CA LEU A 53 6.38 -2.17 -3.12
C LEU A 53 7.29 -3.21 -2.49
N VAL A 54 8.60 -3.18 -2.77
CA VAL A 54 9.57 -4.07 -2.10
C VAL A 54 9.56 -3.87 -0.59
N GLY A 55 9.47 -2.62 -0.11
CA GLY A 55 9.37 -2.33 1.31
C GLY A 55 8.08 -2.86 1.94
N LEU A 56 6.95 -2.70 1.27
CA LEU A 56 5.64 -3.18 1.73
C LEU A 56 5.54 -4.72 1.70
N GLU A 57 6.10 -5.38 0.69
CA GLU A 57 6.15 -6.84 0.61
C GLU A 57 6.99 -7.44 1.72
N ARG A 58 8.16 -6.85 2.01
CA ARG A 58 9.01 -7.30 3.11
C ARG A 58 8.32 -7.22 4.47
N ARG A 59 7.35 -6.32 4.60
CA ARG A 59 6.51 -6.16 5.81
C ARG A 59 5.26 -7.04 5.78
N GLY A 60 5.03 -7.77 4.70
CA GLY A 60 3.86 -8.62 4.52
C GLY A 60 2.56 -7.85 4.26
N TYR A 61 2.62 -6.57 3.87
CA TYR A 61 1.43 -5.73 3.65
C TYR A 61 0.87 -5.84 2.24
N VAL A 62 1.69 -6.24 1.27
CA VAL A 62 1.26 -6.48 -0.11
C VAL A 62 1.96 -7.70 -0.68
N GLU A 63 1.40 -8.25 -1.75
CA GLU A 63 1.99 -9.33 -2.54
C GLU A 63 1.98 -8.95 -4.03
N ARG A 64 3.10 -9.12 -4.74
CA ARG A 64 3.13 -9.04 -6.20
C ARG A 64 2.88 -10.40 -6.83
N VAL A 65 1.89 -10.44 -7.72
CA VAL A 65 1.58 -11.61 -8.54
C VAL A 65 1.84 -11.26 -9.99
N GLN A 66 2.70 -12.03 -10.66
CA GLN A 66 2.94 -11.88 -12.08
C GLN A 66 1.99 -12.80 -12.87
N ALA A 67 1.22 -12.22 -13.78
CA ALA A 67 0.39 -13.00 -14.69
C ALA A 67 1.29 -13.76 -15.68
N VAL A 68 1.16 -15.10 -15.71
CA VAL A 68 1.97 -15.98 -16.57
C VAL A 68 1.83 -15.63 -18.06
N THR A 69 0.63 -15.21 -18.47
CA THR A 69 0.30 -15.02 -19.88
C THR A 69 0.68 -13.65 -20.44
N SER A 70 0.51 -12.58 -19.66
CA SER A 70 0.78 -11.21 -20.12
C SER A 70 2.06 -10.61 -19.55
N GLY A 71 2.70 -11.27 -18.58
CA GLY A 71 3.81 -10.71 -17.82
C GLY A 71 3.43 -9.52 -16.92
N GLU A 72 2.14 -9.16 -16.88
CA GLU A 72 1.63 -8.05 -16.08
C GLU A 72 1.82 -8.33 -14.59
N VAL A 73 2.42 -7.38 -13.87
CA VAL A 73 2.54 -7.45 -12.42
C VAL A 73 1.32 -6.82 -11.79
N ARG A 74 0.60 -7.60 -10.99
CA ARG A 74 -0.48 -7.15 -10.11
C ARG A 74 0.02 -7.08 -8.68
N VAL A 75 -0.53 -6.15 -7.92
CA VAL A 75 -0.26 -5.96 -6.50
C VAL A 75 -1.54 -6.23 -5.75
N LYS A 76 -1.50 -7.14 -4.79
CA LYS A 76 -2.60 -7.47 -3.89
C LYS A 76 -2.30 -6.94 -2.49
N LEU A 77 -3.30 -6.37 -1.83
CA LEU A 77 -3.25 -6.02 -0.41
C LEU A 77 -3.56 -7.28 0.41
N THR A 78 -2.70 -7.57 1.38
CA THR A 78 -2.85 -8.71 2.28
C THR A 78 -3.74 -8.36 3.47
N ASP A 79 -4.12 -9.36 4.28
CA ASP A 79 -4.87 -9.10 5.51
C ASP A 79 -4.09 -8.19 6.49
N PRO A 80 -2.79 -8.42 6.77
CA PRO A 80 -2.00 -7.48 7.58
C PRO A 80 -1.93 -6.07 6.98
N GLY A 81 -1.83 -5.97 5.64
CA GLY A 81 -1.84 -4.70 4.93
C GLY A 81 -3.16 -3.94 5.07
N TRP A 82 -4.27 -4.67 5.07
CA TRP A 82 -5.60 -4.12 5.30
C TRP A 82 -5.78 -3.63 6.74
N GLU A 83 -5.31 -4.40 7.72
CA GLU A 83 -5.41 -4.03 9.15
C GLU A 83 -4.63 -2.75 9.46
N ILE A 84 -3.38 -2.64 8.98
CA ILE A 84 -2.58 -1.45 9.22
C ILE A 84 -3.17 -0.23 8.51
N TRP A 85 -3.69 -0.39 7.28
CA TRP A 85 -4.36 0.70 6.56
C TRP A 85 -5.61 1.16 7.29
N ARG A 86 -6.47 0.23 7.74
CA ARG A 86 -7.69 0.56 8.48
C ARG A 86 -7.37 1.35 9.74
N THR A 87 -6.38 0.89 10.50
CA THR A 87 -5.91 1.56 11.72
C THR A 87 -5.45 2.99 11.44
N LEU A 88 -4.62 3.18 10.40
CA LEU A 88 -4.14 4.50 9.99
C LEU A 88 -5.28 5.42 9.53
N ARG A 89 -6.24 4.89 8.77
CA ARG A 89 -7.39 5.64 8.25
C ARG A 89 -8.32 6.10 9.36
N ASP A 90 -8.63 5.24 10.31
CA ASP A 90 -9.57 5.56 11.39
C ASP A 90 -8.98 6.62 12.34
N LEU A 91 -7.65 6.67 12.48
CA LEU A 91 -6.95 7.74 13.20
C LEU A 91 -6.90 9.08 12.45
N ASP A 92 -6.95 9.08 11.11
CA ASP A 92 -7.04 10.32 10.32
C ASP A 92 -8.42 10.98 10.43
N ARG A 93 -9.44 10.20 10.84
CA ARG A 93 -10.83 10.66 11.03
C ARG A 93 -11.20 11.02 12.47
N ALA A 94 -10.35 10.70 13.43
CA ALA A 94 -10.55 10.96 14.86
C ALA A 94 -9.95 12.31 15.27
#